data_AF-A0A7W7SKP7-F1
#
_entry.id   AF-A0A7W7SKP7-F1
#
_cell.length_a   1.000
_cell.length_b   1.000
_cell.length_c   1.000
_cell.angle_alpha   90.00
_cell.angle_beta   90.00
_cell.angle_gamma   90.00
#
_symmetry.space_group_name_H-M   'P 1'
#
loop_
_entity.id
_entity.type
_entity.pdbx_description
1 polymer ?
#
loop_
_entity_poly.entity_id
_entity_poly.type
_entity_poly.pdbx_seq_one_letter_code
_entity_poly.pdbx_strand_id
1 'polypeptide(L)' 'MWGMLPSGERAETREQADRLTLISRWGHFVLDRPVFVQLGETIRTLDGYLLVERNNGQVAAYPGYVNR' A
#
# COMPACT_ATOMS: atom_id res chain seq x y z
N MET A 1 -8.21 -31.17 20.88
CA MET A 1 -8.47 -29.96 21.69
C MET A 1 -7.13 -29.29 21.97
N TRP A 2 -6.71 -28.35 21.11
CA TRP A 2 -5.72 -27.31 21.39
C TRP A 2 -6.11 -26.11 20.53
N GLY A 3 -6.47 -25.03 21.21
CA GLY A 3 -6.89 -23.78 20.58
C GLY A 3 -5.70 -23.05 19.98
N MET A 4 -5.86 -22.63 18.74
CA MET A 4 -5.03 -21.60 18.11
C MET A 4 -5.94 -20.77 17.22
N LEU A 5 -6.46 -19.66 17.77
CA LEU A 5 -6.75 -18.42 17.07
C LEU A 5 -6.70 -17.28 18.10
N PRO A 6 -6.34 -16.04 17.75
CA PRO A 6 -6.03 -15.52 16.42
C PRO A 6 -4.67 -14.79 16.39
N SER A 7 -3.74 -15.20 15.53
CA SER A 7 -2.73 -14.22 15.10
C SER A 7 -3.47 -13.25 14.20
N GLY A 8 -3.74 -12.04 14.70
CA GLY A 8 -4.22 -10.93 13.90
C GLY A 8 -3.14 -10.54 12.91
N GLU A 9 -2.95 -11.35 11.87
CA GLU A 9 -2.38 -10.90 10.61
C GLU A 9 -3.32 -9.80 10.11
N ARG A 10 -2.97 -8.55 10.40
CA ARG A 10 -3.42 -7.46 9.53
C ARG A 10 -2.86 -7.84 8.17
N ALA A 11 -3.68 -8.46 7.33
CA ALA A 11 -3.32 -8.83 5.98
C ALA A 11 -2.63 -7.61 5.35
N GLU A 12 -1.32 -7.70 5.12
CA GLU A 12 -0.62 -6.67 4.37
C GLU A 12 -1.32 -6.58 3.03
N THR A 13 -2.10 -5.52 2.85
CA THR A 13 -2.88 -5.35 1.62
C THR A 13 -1.89 -4.92 0.56
N ARG A 14 -1.42 -5.93 -0.19
CA ARG A 14 -0.51 -5.80 -1.33
C ARG A 14 -1.34 -5.90 -2.60
N GLU A 15 -1.30 -4.86 -3.42
CA GLU A 15 -1.98 -4.86 -4.72
C GLU A 15 -0.98 -4.48 -5.83
N GLN A 16 -1.12 -5.09 -6.99
CA GLN A 16 -0.34 -4.73 -8.17
C GLN A 16 -1.19 -3.87 -9.10
N ALA A 17 -0.66 -2.74 -9.53
CA ALA A 17 -1.36 -1.85 -10.45
C ALA A 17 -1.54 -2.53 -11.82
N ASP A 18 -2.77 -2.61 -12.29
CA ASP A 18 -3.17 -3.20 -13.58
C ASP A 18 -3.11 -2.21 -14.75
N ARG A 19 -2.83 -0.93 -14.45
CA ARG A 19 -2.75 0.19 -15.39
C ARG A 19 -2.03 1.37 -14.76
N LEU A 20 -1.68 2.36 -15.58
CA LEU A 20 -1.24 3.67 -15.07
C LEU A 20 -2.35 4.29 -14.21
N THR A 21 -2.07 4.46 -12.93
CA THR A 21 -3.04 4.91 -11.93
C THR A 21 -2.48 6.11 -11.18
N LEU A 22 -3.29 7.16 -11.03
CA LEU A 22 -3.00 8.28 -10.12
C LEU A 22 -3.64 7.99 -8.77
N ILE A 23 -2.84 7.81 -7.74
CA ILE A 23 -3.30 7.49 -6.39
C ILE A 23 -3.21 8.73 -5.52
N SER A 24 -4.36 9.22 -5.06
CA SER A 24 -4.46 10.20 -3.96
C SER A 24 -4.98 9.58 -2.66
N ARG A 25 -5.59 8.39 -2.77
CA ARG A 25 -6.13 7.61 -1.65
C ARG A 25 -5.96 6.12 -1.94
N TRP A 26 -5.63 5.35 -0.92
CA TRP A 26 -5.51 3.90 -0.94
C TRP A 26 -6.25 3.30 0.27
N GLY A 27 -7.44 2.73 0.04
CA GLY A 27 -8.33 2.36 1.15
C GLY A 27 -8.64 3.58 2.05
N HIS A 28 -8.29 3.48 3.33
CA HIS A 28 -8.40 4.57 4.31
C HIS A 28 -7.18 5.50 4.35
N PHE A 29 -6.10 5.17 3.64
CA PHE A 29 -4.88 5.99 3.61
C PHE A 29 -5.01 7.11 2.59
N VAL A 30 -4.77 8.35 2.99
CA VAL A 30 -4.79 9.54 2.13
C VAL A 30 -3.37 10.07 2.02
N LEU A 31 -2.88 10.24 0.79
CA LEU A 31 -1.53 10.75 0.56
C LEU A 31 -1.49 12.27 0.68
N ASP A 32 -0.38 12.80 1.20
CA ASP A 32 -0.13 14.25 1.23
C ASP A 32 -0.03 14.84 -0.17
N ARG A 33 0.42 14.03 -1.14
CA ARG A 33 0.48 14.38 -2.56
C ARG A 33 0.09 13.17 -3.42
N PRO A 34 -0.68 13.36 -4.50
CA PRO A 34 -0.98 12.27 -5.42
C PRO A 34 0.28 11.68 -6.04
N VAL A 35 0.30 10.37 -6.27
CA VAL A 35 1.43 9.64 -6.86
C VAL A 35 0.99 8.85 -8.07
N PHE A 36 1.83 8.84 -9.11
CA PHE A 36 1.63 7.95 -10.25
C PHE A 36 2.24 6.57 -9.96
N VAL A 37 1.45 5.56 -10.29
CA VAL A 37 1.83 4.15 -10.24
C VAL A 37 1.64 3.55 -11.62
N GLN A 38 2.69 2.95 -12.17
CA GLN A 38 2.73 2.32 -13.48
C GLN A 38 2.16 0.90 -13.42
N LEU A 39 1.75 0.38 -14.58
CA LEU A 39 1.42 -1.04 -14.73
C LEU A 39 2.55 -1.93 -14.18
N GLY A 40 2.19 -2.91 -13.36
CA GLY A 40 3.10 -3.89 -12.77
C GLY A 40 3.74 -3.47 -11.45
N GLU A 41 3.65 -2.20 -11.06
CA GLU A 41 4.17 -1.73 -9.78
C GLU A 41 3.30 -2.22 -8.62
N THR A 42 3.91 -2.53 -7.49
CA THR A 42 3.18 -3.04 -6.31
C THR A 42 2.98 -1.92 -5.30
N ILE A 43 1.76 -1.80 -4.78
CA ILE A 43 1.34 -0.85 -3.76
C ILE A 43 1.09 -1.60 -2.45
N ARG A 44 1.61 -1.07 -1.32
CA ARG A 44 1.28 -1.52 0.04
C ARG A 44 1.32 -0.36 1.02
N THR A 45 0.76 -0.52 2.22
CA THR A 45 0.86 0.49 3.29
C THR A 45 1.67 -0.07 4.45
N LEU A 46 2.54 0.77 5.04
CA LEU A 46 3.35 0.42 6.20
C LEU A 46 3.65 1.68 7.02
N ASP A 47 3.40 1.64 8.33
CA ASP A 47 3.81 2.65 9.31
C ASP A 47 3.56 4.13 8.91
N GLY A 48 2.39 4.42 8.34
CA GLY A 48 2.03 5.79 7.93
C GLY A 48 2.54 6.19 6.54
N TYR A 49 3.02 5.25 5.74
CA TYR A 49 3.45 5.46 4.36
C TYR A 49 2.68 4.56 3.39
N LEU A 50 2.45 5.08 2.18
CA LEU A 50 2.23 4.25 1.01
C LEU A 50 3.58 3.88 0.41
N LEU A 51 3.88 2.58 0.34
CA LEU A 51 5.05 2.06 -0.33
C LEU A 51 4.69 1.61 -1.74
N VAL A 52 5.48 2.04 -2.72
CA VAL A 52 5.38 1.59 -4.11
C VAL A 52 6.68 0.91 -4.51
N GLU A 53 6.61 -0.39 -4.74
CA GLU A 53 7.68 -1.16 -5.36
C GLU A 53 7.62 -0.96 -6.87
N ARG A 54 8.64 -0.28 -7.38
CA ARG A 54 8.78 0.15 -8.76
C ARG A 54 9.25 -1.01 -9.63
N ASN A 55 8.95 -0.93 -10.92
CA ASN A 55 9.35 -1.95 -11.90
C ASN A 55 10.88 -2.12 -12.03
N ASN A 56 11.66 -1.15 -11.55
CA ASN A 56 13.13 -1.21 -11.49
C ASN A 56 13.66 -1.83 -10.18
N GLY A 57 12.79 -2.37 -9.32
CA GLY A 57 13.13 -2.97 -8.03
C GLY A 57 13.33 -1.96 -6.89
N GLN A 58 13.20 -0.65 -7.14
CA GLN A 58 13.27 0.36 -6.09
C GLN A 58 11.98 0.41 -5.29
N VAL A 59 12.07 0.73 -4.00
CA VAL A 59 10.90 1.01 -3.16
C VAL A 59 10.85 2.50 -2.89
N ALA A 60 9.77 3.15 -3.29
CA ALA A 60 9.48 4.55 -3.00
C ALA A 60 8.45 4.63 -1.88
N ALA A 61 8.71 5.46 -0.86
CA ALA A 61 7.80 5.69 0.25
C ALA A 61 7.16 7.08 0.13
N TYR A 62 5.85 7.14 0.32
CA TYR A 62 5.07 8.36 0.20
C TYR A 62 4.29 8.63 1.48
N PRO A 63 4.46 9.81 2.10
CA PRO A 63 3.80 10.14 3.34
C PRO A 63 2.31 10.43 3.13
N GLY A 64 1.55 10.27 4.21
CA GLY A 64 0.13 10.51 4.25
C GLY A 64 -0.44 10.23 5.64
N TYR A 65 -1.75 10.11 5.72
CA TYR A 65 -2.46 9.86 6.97
C TYR A 65 -3.62 8.88 6.77
N VAL A 66 -4.00 8.19 7.85
CA VAL A 66 -5.17 7.32 7.85
C VAL A 66 -6.40 8.14 8.21
N ASN A 67 -7.35 8.22 7.28
CA ASN A 67 -8.66 8.80 7.53
C ASN A 67 -9.59 7.72 8.11
N ARG A 68 -9.87 7.82 9.42
CA ARG A 68 -10.72 6.89 10.17
C ARG A 68 -12.20 7.26 10.05
#